data_AF-R5MWG9-F1
#
_entry.id   AF-R5MWG9-F1
#
_cell.length_a   1.000
_cell.length_b   1.000
_cell.length_c   1.000
_cell.angle_alpha   90.00
_cell.angle_beta   90.00
_cell.angle_gamma   90.00
#
_symmetry.space_group_name_H-M   'P 1'
#
loop_
_entity.id
_entity.type
_entity.pdbx_description
1 polymer ?
#
loop_
_entity_poly.entity_id
_entity_poly.type
_entity_poly.pdbx_seq_one_letter_code
_entity_poly.pdbx_strand_id
1 'polypeptide(L)'
;MNNVNRYITKLDSYNFSDDVKKIFEEQIRSFHNHKIHTQLPKYNVGEEVKLTNLNLIHGSRANLKELALISKSGLIASEFYNDNKTIKKKPFVVELWQVNENISLKNWLNKYTGLTVEFYDKSGLIYKRIITPIDNLKSIIKKESGYRNYIIYQNQEQRFLPNELNNNECSVSFIVKYSNNDLLIKNDIFNTHFSKEISREILPSWYFEKYIVNRDFDNNETCREKAILFGVPVSMIEGIIVSDKLKENKEYLKISELFPNCYICDRNGLVLIS
;
A
#
# COMPACT_ATOMS: atom_id res chain seq x y z
N MET A 1 -19.68 15.61 16.94
CA MET A 1 -18.42 16.31 16.59
C MET A 1 -18.10 15.97 15.14
N ASN A 2 -17.80 16.97 14.30
CA ASN A 2 -17.31 16.72 12.94
C ASN A 2 -16.05 15.84 13.02
N ASN A 3 -15.92 14.79 12.18
CA ASN A 3 -14.77 13.87 12.19
C ASN A 3 -13.44 14.62 12.06
N VAL A 4 -13.41 15.71 11.29
CA VAL A 4 -12.26 16.62 11.16
C VAL A 4 -11.79 17.13 12.53
N ASN A 5 -12.70 17.69 13.34
CA ASN A 5 -12.33 18.29 14.64
C ASN A 5 -11.78 17.23 15.60
N ARG A 6 -12.32 16.01 15.57
CA ARG A 6 -11.79 14.90 16.38
C ARG A 6 -10.33 14.60 16.02
N TYR A 7 -9.99 14.54 14.74
CA TYR A 7 -8.62 14.26 14.31
C TYR A 7 -7.68 15.42 14.58
N ILE A 8 -8.15 16.67 14.46
CA ILE A 8 -7.37 17.86 14.85
C ILE A 8 -7.09 17.84 16.36
N THR A 9 -8.09 17.59 17.21
CA THR A 9 -7.85 17.47 18.66
C THR A 9 -6.87 16.34 18.99
N LYS A 10 -6.91 15.23 18.24
CA LYS A 10 -5.94 14.15 18.40
C LYS A 10 -4.53 14.60 17.96
N LEU A 11 -4.42 15.33 16.85
CA LEU A 11 -3.17 15.92 16.38
C LEU A 11 -2.55 16.86 17.42
N ASP A 12 -3.36 17.71 18.07
CA ASP A 12 -2.92 18.65 19.10
C ASP A 12 -2.34 17.97 20.34
N SER A 13 -2.73 16.70 20.58
CA SER A 13 -2.17 15.90 21.68
C SER A 13 -0.74 15.42 21.43
N TYR A 14 -0.25 15.50 20.19
CA TYR A 14 1.14 15.18 19.87
C TYR A 14 2.03 16.41 20.06
N ASN A 15 3.23 16.16 20.57
CA ASN A 15 4.25 17.19 20.77
C ASN A 15 4.99 17.47 19.45
N PHE A 16 4.24 17.98 18.46
CA PHE A 16 4.76 18.39 17.17
C PHE A 16 4.94 19.91 17.07
N SER A 17 5.87 20.33 16.22
CA SER A 17 6.04 21.72 15.79
C SER A 17 4.82 22.22 15.03
N ASP A 18 4.66 23.55 14.99
CA ASP A 18 3.53 24.18 14.30
C ASP A 18 3.52 23.89 12.79
N ASP A 19 4.70 23.77 12.17
CA ASP A 19 4.83 23.43 10.75
C ASP A 19 4.34 22.01 10.45
N VAL A 20 4.68 21.04 11.31
CA VAL A 20 4.18 19.66 11.22
C VAL A 20 2.68 19.63 11.42
N LYS A 21 2.16 20.30 12.45
CA LYS A 21 0.71 20.37 12.70
C LYS A 21 -0.04 20.96 11.52
N LYS A 22 0.46 22.05 10.94
CA LYS A 22 -0.15 22.70 9.77
C LYS A 22 -0.29 21.73 8.59
N ILE A 23 0.76 20.98 8.26
CA ILE A 23 0.71 20.01 7.15
C ILE A 23 -0.29 18.88 7.45
N PHE A 24 -0.32 18.35 8.68
CA PHE A 24 -1.32 17.35 9.06
C PHE A 24 -2.74 17.90 8.99
N GLU A 25 -2.98 19.15 9.43
CA GLU A 25 -4.29 19.78 9.31
C GLU A 25 -4.73 19.92 7.86
N GLU A 26 -3.85 20.39 6.98
CA GLU A 26 -4.11 20.49 5.54
C GLU A 26 -4.42 19.12 4.94
N GLN A 27 -3.68 18.08 5.34
CA GLN A 27 -3.91 16.69 4.93
C GLN A 27 -5.26 16.16 5.42
N ILE A 28 -5.62 16.35 6.70
CA ILE A 28 -6.89 15.92 7.29
C ILE A 28 -8.06 16.62 6.60
N ARG A 29 -7.96 17.93 6.36
CA ARG A 29 -9.00 18.69 5.64
C ARG A 29 -9.14 18.20 4.21
N SER A 30 -8.03 17.98 3.50
CA SER A 30 -8.03 17.45 2.14
C SER A 30 -8.66 16.06 2.08
N PHE A 31 -8.38 15.20 3.07
CA PHE A 31 -8.94 13.86 3.18
C PHE A 31 -10.46 13.89 3.27
N HIS A 32 -11.01 14.73 4.15
CA HIS A 32 -12.45 14.84 4.34
C HIS A 32 -13.18 15.58 3.21
N ASN A 33 -12.47 16.49 2.53
CA ASN A 33 -13.02 17.23 1.39
C ASN A 33 -12.88 16.47 0.06
N HIS A 34 -12.17 15.33 0.04
CA HIS A 34 -11.94 14.56 -1.18
C HIS A 34 -13.24 13.94 -1.70
N LYS A 35 -13.66 14.40 -2.88
CA LYS A 35 -14.85 13.90 -3.57
C LYS A 35 -14.49 12.69 -4.41
N ILE A 36 -15.45 11.78 -4.59
CA ILE A 36 -15.29 10.59 -5.43
C ILE A 36 -14.87 11.03 -6.84
N HIS A 37 -13.82 10.40 -7.35
CA HIS A 37 -13.44 10.54 -8.76
C HIS A 37 -14.61 10.04 -9.61
N THR A 38 -15.18 10.92 -10.45
CA THR A 38 -16.38 10.61 -11.26
C THR A 38 -16.11 9.61 -12.40
N GLN A 39 -14.92 9.00 -12.45
CA GLN A 39 -14.45 8.13 -13.53
C GLN A 39 -13.79 6.85 -12.98
N LEU A 40 -14.37 6.25 -11.94
CA LEU A 40 -13.97 4.88 -11.58
C LEU A 40 -14.26 3.95 -12.76
N PRO A 41 -13.34 3.04 -13.11
CA PRO A 41 -13.55 2.10 -14.18
C PRO A 41 -14.75 1.21 -13.86
N LYS A 42 -15.64 1.03 -14.84
CA LYS A 42 -16.72 0.06 -14.77
C LYS A 42 -16.23 -1.23 -15.41
N TYR A 43 -16.39 -2.34 -14.70
CA TYR A 43 -16.01 -3.66 -15.17
C TYR A 43 -17.25 -4.54 -15.30
N ASN A 44 -17.20 -5.56 -16.15
CA ASN A 44 -18.19 -6.63 -16.10
C ASN A 44 -17.71 -7.76 -15.18
N VAL A 45 -18.64 -8.53 -14.61
CA VAL A 45 -18.29 -9.74 -13.87
C VAL A 45 -17.51 -10.69 -14.79
N GLY A 46 -16.38 -11.21 -14.30
CA GLY A 46 -15.44 -12.03 -15.05
C GLY A 46 -14.40 -11.25 -15.88
N GLU A 47 -14.50 -9.92 -15.96
CA GLU A 47 -13.50 -9.10 -16.64
C GLU A 47 -12.19 -9.03 -15.83
N GLU A 48 -11.07 -8.92 -16.54
CA GLU A 48 -9.75 -8.75 -15.93
C GLU A 48 -9.51 -7.29 -15.55
N VAL A 49 -9.20 -7.06 -14.27
CA VAL A 49 -8.85 -5.74 -13.75
C VAL A 49 -7.51 -5.28 -14.31
N LYS A 50 -7.47 -4.03 -14.79
CA LYS A 50 -6.26 -3.38 -15.31
C LYS A 50 -5.81 -2.28 -14.36
N LEU A 51 -4.52 -2.29 -14.05
CA LEU A 51 -3.84 -1.28 -13.25
C LEU A 51 -3.07 -0.32 -14.16
N THR A 52 -2.92 0.90 -13.68
CA THR A 52 -2.16 1.99 -14.29
C THR A 52 -1.17 2.57 -13.28
N ASN A 53 -0.29 3.46 -13.73
CA ASN A 53 0.61 4.20 -12.83
C ASN A 53 -0.11 5.14 -11.83
N LEU A 54 -1.42 5.30 -11.97
CA LEU A 54 -2.29 6.04 -11.07
C LEU A 54 -2.97 5.15 -10.01
N ASN A 55 -2.52 3.89 -9.89
CA ASN A 55 -3.00 2.96 -8.90
C ASN A 55 -1.98 2.72 -7.78
N LEU A 56 -2.50 2.60 -6.56
CA LEU A 56 -1.78 2.15 -5.38
C LEU A 56 -2.51 0.93 -4.80
N ILE A 57 -1.78 0.06 -4.11
CA ILE A 57 -2.34 -1.15 -3.50
C ILE A 57 -2.02 -1.17 -2.00
N HIS A 58 -3.04 -1.34 -1.17
CA HIS A 58 -2.88 -1.49 0.28
C HIS A 58 -3.37 -2.85 0.74
N GLY A 59 -2.50 -3.58 1.42
CA GLY A 59 -2.80 -4.89 2.01
C GLY A 59 -3.39 -4.79 3.40
N SER A 60 -4.44 -5.57 3.72
CA SER A 60 -5.08 -5.52 5.02
C SER A 60 -5.57 -6.87 5.55
N ARG A 61 -5.29 -7.09 6.84
CA ARG A 61 -5.77 -8.24 7.61
C ARG A 61 -7.15 -7.98 8.25
N ALA A 62 -7.82 -6.90 7.84
CA ALA A 62 -9.09 -6.47 8.39
C ALA A 62 -10.17 -7.56 8.26
N ASN A 63 -10.85 -7.84 9.38
CA ASN A 63 -12.08 -8.63 9.39
C ASN A 63 -13.30 -7.76 9.00
N LEU A 64 -14.47 -8.38 8.80
CA LEU A 64 -15.69 -7.66 8.40
C LEU A 64 -16.07 -6.46 9.29
N LYS A 65 -15.82 -6.52 10.61
CA LYS A 65 -16.10 -5.39 11.52
C LYS A 65 -15.16 -4.23 11.25
N GLU A 66 -13.88 -4.52 11.02
CA GLU A 66 -12.87 -3.52 10.69
C GLU A 66 -13.11 -2.94 9.29
N LEU A 67 -13.53 -3.76 8.32
CA LEU A 67 -13.96 -3.30 7.00
C LEU A 67 -15.15 -2.36 7.09
N ALA A 68 -16.12 -2.62 7.98
CA ALA A 68 -17.23 -1.72 8.21
C ALA A 68 -16.80 -0.37 8.78
N LEU A 69 -15.70 -0.31 9.54
CA LEU A 69 -15.10 0.95 9.98
C LEU A 69 -14.39 1.65 8.81
N ILE A 70 -13.54 0.93 8.07
CA ILE A 70 -12.80 1.45 6.91
C ILE A 70 -13.77 2.01 5.86
N SER A 71 -14.90 1.35 5.61
CA SER A 71 -15.93 1.82 4.65
C SER A 71 -16.52 3.19 5.00
N LYS A 72 -16.40 3.63 6.25
CA LYS A 72 -16.90 4.92 6.75
C LYS A 72 -15.77 5.93 6.93
N SER A 73 -14.61 5.47 7.39
CA SER A 73 -13.50 6.35 7.75
C SER A 73 -12.47 6.52 6.65
N GLY A 74 -12.32 5.57 5.74
CA GLY A 74 -11.15 5.42 4.88
C GLY A 74 -10.02 4.66 5.58
N LEU A 75 -8.89 4.54 4.88
CA LEU A 75 -7.65 4.02 5.44
C LEU A 75 -6.95 5.15 6.18
N ILE A 76 -6.80 5.03 7.49
CA ILE A 76 -6.20 6.05 8.34
C ILE A 76 -4.98 5.45 9.06
N ALA A 77 -3.99 6.27 9.40
CA ALA A 77 -2.87 5.88 10.24
C ALA A 77 -3.37 5.58 11.67
N SER A 78 -2.92 4.47 12.25
CA SER A 78 -3.51 3.98 13.50
C SER A 78 -3.39 4.92 14.68
N GLU A 79 -2.42 5.84 14.65
CA GLU A 79 -2.22 6.87 15.68
C GLU A 79 -3.50 7.70 15.89
N PHE A 80 -4.32 7.89 14.85
CA PHE A 80 -5.52 8.72 14.91
C PHE A 80 -6.79 7.99 15.40
N TYR A 81 -6.74 6.66 15.59
CA TYR A 81 -7.90 5.88 16.06
C TYR A 81 -7.57 4.77 17.06
N ASN A 82 -6.30 4.51 17.32
CA ASN A 82 -5.83 3.52 18.29
C ASN A 82 -4.90 4.21 19.29
N ASP A 83 -5.25 4.15 20.57
CA ASP A 83 -4.46 4.75 21.65
C ASP A 83 -3.28 3.87 22.09
N ASN A 84 -3.17 2.65 21.56
CA ASN A 84 -2.03 1.78 21.82
C ASN A 84 -0.74 2.39 21.25
N LYS A 85 0.23 2.63 22.13
CA LYS A 85 1.55 3.18 21.81
C LYS A 85 2.50 2.11 21.24
N THR A 86 2.12 1.49 20.13
CA THR A 86 3.04 0.60 19.41
C THR A 86 4.10 1.46 18.70
N ILE A 87 5.38 1.19 18.98
CA ILE A 87 6.49 1.83 18.26
C ILE A 87 6.53 1.27 16.84
N LYS A 88 6.32 2.13 15.85
CA LYS A 88 6.36 1.77 14.42
C LYS A 88 7.59 2.34 13.74
N LYS A 89 8.03 1.67 12.67
CA LYS A 89 9.06 2.18 11.74
C LYS A 89 8.60 3.44 10.99
N LYS A 90 7.30 3.52 10.68
CA LYS A 90 6.64 4.58 9.93
C LYS A 90 5.31 4.96 10.61
N PRO A 91 5.35 5.77 11.68
CA PRO A 91 4.14 6.23 12.33
C PRO A 91 3.42 7.31 11.49
N PHE A 92 2.13 7.54 11.76
CA PHE A 92 1.31 8.62 11.19
C PHE A 92 1.07 8.55 9.67
N VAL A 93 1.42 7.44 9.03
CA VAL A 93 1.21 7.21 7.60
C VAL A 93 0.40 5.95 7.32
N VAL A 94 -0.20 5.91 6.13
CA VAL A 94 -0.70 4.69 5.50
C VAL A 94 0.28 4.27 4.40
N GLU A 95 0.76 3.04 4.48
CA GLU A 95 1.69 2.45 3.50
C GLU A 95 0.93 1.80 2.36
N LEU A 96 1.30 2.08 1.11
CA LEU A 96 0.73 1.47 -0.09
C LEU A 96 1.84 1.14 -1.09
N TRP A 97 1.67 0.13 -1.93
CA TRP A 97 2.57 -0.14 -3.05
C TRP A 97 2.13 0.63 -4.28
N GLN A 98 3.09 1.27 -4.95
CA GLN A 98 2.87 1.98 -6.19
C GLN A 98 2.89 1.02 -7.38
N VAL A 99 1.91 1.15 -8.27
CA VAL A 99 1.96 0.55 -9.60
C VAL A 99 2.74 1.50 -10.51
N ASN A 100 3.79 1.00 -11.18
CA ASN A 100 4.68 1.83 -12.01
C ASN A 100 4.51 1.63 -13.51
N GLU A 101 3.63 0.72 -13.91
CA GLU A 101 3.40 0.32 -15.30
C GLU A 101 1.92 0.02 -15.54
N ASN A 102 1.46 0.14 -16.79
CA ASN A 102 0.14 -0.35 -17.16
C ASN A 102 0.18 -1.86 -17.29
N ILE A 103 -0.58 -2.58 -16.47
CA ILE A 103 -0.49 -4.04 -16.34
C ILE A 103 -1.81 -4.62 -15.83
N SER A 104 -2.15 -5.85 -16.19
CA SER A 104 -3.25 -6.58 -15.54
C SER A 104 -2.96 -6.78 -14.05
N LEU A 105 -3.99 -6.71 -13.20
CA LEU A 105 -3.86 -6.99 -11.78
C LEU A 105 -3.26 -8.39 -11.51
N LYS A 106 -3.66 -9.40 -12.30
CA LYS A 106 -3.11 -10.76 -12.23
C LYS A 106 -1.59 -10.78 -12.36
N ASN A 107 -1.06 -10.21 -13.44
CA ASN A 107 0.38 -10.19 -13.68
C ASN A 107 1.13 -9.35 -12.64
N TRP A 108 0.53 -8.26 -12.15
CA TRP A 108 1.10 -7.47 -11.07
C TRP A 108 1.21 -8.30 -9.78
N LEU A 109 0.11 -8.94 -9.34
CA LEU A 109 0.12 -9.81 -8.16
C LEU A 109 1.14 -10.94 -8.32
N ASN A 110 1.09 -11.69 -9.42
CA ASN A 110 2.01 -12.81 -9.66
C ASN A 110 3.50 -12.39 -9.60
N LYS A 111 3.83 -11.18 -10.07
CA LYS A 111 5.19 -10.65 -10.03
C LYS A 111 5.58 -10.21 -8.62
N TYR A 112 4.76 -9.38 -7.97
CA TYR A 112 5.13 -8.72 -6.72
C TYR A 112 4.88 -9.58 -5.49
N THR A 113 3.89 -10.48 -5.48
CA THR A 113 3.77 -11.52 -4.45
C THR A 113 4.70 -12.71 -4.69
N GLY A 114 5.63 -12.61 -5.65
CA GLY A 114 6.69 -13.59 -5.92
C GLY A 114 7.92 -13.41 -5.02
N LEU A 115 9.10 -13.48 -5.63
CA LEU A 115 10.40 -13.47 -4.96
C LEU A 115 11.31 -12.37 -5.53
N THR A 116 12.28 -11.95 -4.73
CA THR A 116 13.41 -11.13 -5.19
C THR A 116 14.68 -11.99 -5.14
N VAL A 117 15.43 -12.02 -6.24
CA VAL A 117 16.74 -12.70 -6.33
C VAL A 117 17.83 -11.66 -6.45
N GLU A 118 18.82 -11.73 -5.57
CA GLU A 118 20.03 -10.90 -5.61
C GLU A 118 21.21 -11.76 -6.03
N PHE A 119 21.93 -11.34 -7.06
CA PHE A 119 23.15 -11.98 -7.52
C PHE A 119 24.36 -11.16 -7.08
N TYR A 120 25.35 -11.86 -6.53
CA TYR A 120 26.56 -11.28 -6.00
C TYR A 120 27.75 -11.59 -6.91
N ASP A 121 28.59 -10.59 -7.14
CA ASP A 121 29.83 -10.77 -7.88
C ASP A 121 30.91 -11.44 -6.99
N LYS A 122 32.11 -11.65 -7.55
CA LYS A 122 33.23 -12.27 -6.82
C LYS A 122 33.71 -11.44 -5.63
N SER A 123 33.49 -10.11 -5.64
CA SER A 123 33.84 -9.21 -4.55
C SER A 123 32.81 -9.23 -3.41
N GLY A 124 31.64 -9.84 -3.64
CA GLY A 124 30.55 -9.90 -2.67
C GLY A 124 29.59 -8.71 -2.75
N LEU A 125 29.64 -7.93 -3.84
CA LEU A 125 28.69 -6.85 -4.09
C LEU A 125 27.51 -7.33 -4.94
N ILE A 126 26.32 -6.79 -4.66
CA ILE A 126 25.13 -7.05 -5.47
C ILE A 126 25.31 -6.33 -6.81
N TYR A 127 25.35 -7.09 -7.90
CA TYR A 127 25.40 -6.51 -9.25
C TYR A 127 24.06 -6.61 -9.98
N LYS A 128 23.14 -7.47 -9.51
CA LYS A 128 21.82 -7.65 -10.12
C LYS A 128 20.77 -8.05 -9.09
N ARG A 129 19.62 -7.38 -9.15
CA ARG A 129 18.42 -7.69 -8.36
C ARG A 129 17.25 -7.90 -9.32
N ILE A 130 16.53 -9.01 -9.19
CA ILE A 130 15.40 -9.37 -10.06
C ILE A 130 14.18 -9.72 -9.21
N ILE A 131 13.06 -9.05 -9.47
CA ILE A 131 11.75 -9.44 -8.93
C ILE A 131 11.10 -10.40 -9.93
N THR A 132 10.63 -11.55 -9.47
CA THR A 132 10.10 -12.59 -10.35
C THR A 132 8.94 -13.35 -9.69
N PRO A 133 7.94 -13.80 -10.48
CA PRO A 133 7.07 -14.89 -10.07
C PRO A 133 7.89 -16.12 -9.66
N ILE A 134 7.33 -16.91 -8.75
CA ILE A 134 8.00 -18.09 -8.19
C ILE A 134 8.29 -19.13 -9.26
N ASP A 135 7.32 -19.39 -10.15
CA ASP A 135 7.46 -20.37 -11.24
C ASP A 135 8.62 -20.04 -12.19
N ASN A 136 9.01 -18.77 -12.26
CA ASN A 136 10.10 -18.30 -13.10
C ASN A 136 11.49 -18.40 -12.44
N LEU A 137 11.57 -18.65 -11.13
CA LEU A 137 12.83 -18.64 -10.36
C LEU A 137 13.90 -19.54 -10.98
N LYS A 138 13.56 -20.78 -11.32
CA LYS A 138 14.49 -21.76 -11.91
C LYS A 138 15.05 -21.28 -13.25
N SER A 139 14.21 -20.64 -14.06
CA SER A 139 14.60 -20.08 -15.36
C SER A 139 15.56 -18.90 -15.19
N ILE A 140 15.28 -18.01 -14.23
CA ILE A 140 16.13 -16.87 -13.91
C ILE A 140 17.53 -17.32 -13.48
N ILE A 141 17.62 -18.26 -12.53
CA ILE A 141 18.92 -18.75 -12.03
C ILE A 141 19.72 -19.44 -13.14
N LYS A 142 19.07 -20.23 -14.01
CA LYS A 142 19.75 -20.94 -15.11
C LYS A 142 20.31 -20.01 -16.19
N LYS A 143 19.67 -18.86 -16.41
CA LYS A 143 20.10 -17.88 -17.43
C LYS A 143 21.24 -17.00 -16.94
N GLU A 144 21.39 -16.85 -15.63
CA GLU A 144 22.47 -16.04 -15.05
C GLU A 144 23.77 -16.86 -14.96
N SER A 145 24.90 -16.21 -15.23
CA SER A 145 26.23 -16.85 -15.15
C SER A 145 27.25 -15.86 -14.59
N GLY A 146 28.39 -16.36 -14.11
CA GLY A 146 29.48 -15.50 -13.63
C GLY A 146 29.29 -14.88 -12.23
N TYR A 147 28.19 -15.18 -11.52
CA TYR A 147 27.99 -14.81 -10.12
C TYR A 147 28.77 -15.73 -9.16
N ARG A 148 29.10 -15.22 -7.97
CA ARG A 148 29.68 -16.00 -6.85
C ARG A 148 28.60 -16.81 -6.13
N ASN A 149 27.53 -16.13 -5.74
CA ASN A 149 26.35 -16.70 -5.08
C ASN A 149 25.12 -15.85 -5.41
N TYR A 150 23.94 -16.37 -5.08
CA TYR A 150 22.70 -15.62 -5.10
C TYR A 150 21.94 -15.82 -3.78
N ILE A 151 21.12 -14.85 -3.40
CA ILE A 151 20.21 -14.94 -2.26
C ILE A 151 18.79 -14.66 -2.76
N ILE A 152 17.82 -15.40 -2.21
CA ILE A 152 16.40 -15.28 -2.55
C ILE A 152 15.69 -14.72 -1.33
N TYR A 153 14.93 -13.65 -1.53
CA TYR A 153 14.11 -12.99 -0.53
C TYR A 153 12.63 -13.11 -0.87
N GLN A 154 11.82 -13.29 0.17
CA GLN A 154 10.37 -13.11 0.08
C GLN A 154 10.06 -11.63 -0.16
N ASN A 155 9.20 -11.32 -1.12
CA ASN A 155 8.74 -9.95 -1.34
C ASN A 155 7.80 -9.49 -0.21
N GLN A 156 7.76 -8.19 0.04
CA GLN A 156 6.92 -7.64 1.10
C GLN A 156 5.43 -7.82 0.79
N GLU A 157 5.06 -7.57 -0.46
CA GLU A 157 3.72 -7.71 -1.01
C GLU A 157 3.17 -9.12 -0.74
N GLN A 158 4.01 -10.17 -0.77
CA GLN A 158 3.60 -11.53 -0.45
C GLN A 158 3.11 -11.67 1.01
N ARG A 159 3.66 -10.92 1.96
CA ARG A 159 3.27 -10.98 3.39
C ARG A 159 1.96 -10.26 3.68
N PHE A 160 1.60 -9.31 2.82
CA PHE A 160 0.56 -8.33 3.11
C PHE A 160 -0.57 -8.29 2.09
N LEU A 161 -0.48 -8.98 0.94
CA LEU A 161 -1.57 -9.07 -0.04
C LEU A 161 -2.16 -10.49 -0.08
N PRO A 162 -3.43 -10.67 -0.48
CA PRO A 162 -3.99 -11.98 -0.79
C PRO A 162 -3.16 -12.69 -1.87
N ASN A 163 -2.61 -13.85 -1.52
CA ASN A 163 -1.91 -14.76 -2.42
C ASN A 163 -1.93 -16.17 -1.82
N GLU A 164 -1.51 -17.16 -2.60
CA GLU A 164 -1.56 -18.57 -2.19
C GLU A 164 -0.52 -18.99 -1.15
N LEU A 165 0.57 -18.24 -1.00
CA LEU A 165 1.66 -18.58 -0.06
C LEU A 165 1.51 -17.94 1.32
N ASN A 166 0.73 -16.87 1.38
CA ASN A 166 0.29 -16.31 2.62
C ASN A 166 -0.96 -17.10 3.03
N ASN A 167 -0.95 -17.83 4.16
CA ASN A 167 -2.03 -18.71 4.65
C ASN A 167 -3.35 -17.96 4.97
N ASN A 168 -3.85 -17.16 4.02
CA ASN A 168 -4.94 -16.21 4.13
C ASN A 168 -4.84 -15.26 5.34
N GLU A 169 -3.64 -14.96 5.85
CA GLU A 169 -3.50 -13.99 6.94
C GLU A 169 -3.92 -12.59 6.49
N CYS A 170 -3.69 -12.26 5.23
CA CYS A 170 -4.27 -11.09 4.59
C CYS A 170 -5.63 -11.46 3.99
N SER A 171 -6.69 -10.84 4.51
CA SER A 171 -8.06 -11.14 4.09
C SER A 171 -8.45 -10.33 2.85
N VAL A 172 -8.01 -9.06 2.75
CA VAL A 172 -8.34 -8.18 1.61
C VAL A 172 -7.17 -7.31 1.18
N SER A 173 -7.26 -6.72 0.00
CA SER A 173 -6.45 -5.55 -0.37
C SER A 173 -7.29 -4.51 -1.07
N PHE A 174 -6.92 -3.24 -0.89
CA PHE A 174 -7.60 -2.12 -1.50
C PHE A 174 -6.79 -1.62 -2.69
N ILE A 175 -7.46 -1.44 -3.82
CA ILE A 175 -6.94 -0.77 -5.00
C ILE A 175 -7.39 0.69 -4.87
N VAL A 176 -6.42 1.56 -4.71
CA VAL A 176 -6.60 3.00 -4.59
C VAL A 176 -6.28 3.64 -5.92
N LYS A 177 -7.15 4.53 -6.40
CA LYS A 177 -6.91 5.35 -7.57
C LYS A 177 -6.77 6.81 -7.19
N TYR A 178 -5.75 7.45 -7.73
CA TYR A 178 -5.48 8.86 -7.50
C TYR A 178 -5.28 9.61 -8.82
N SER A 179 -5.40 10.93 -8.76
CA SER A 179 -5.00 11.85 -9.81
C SER A 179 -3.66 12.51 -9.46
N ASN A 180 -2.86 12.89 -10.45
CA ASN A 180 -1.60 13.61 -10.21
C ASN A 180 -1.80 14.94 -9.45
N ASN A 181 -3.03 15.47 -9.42
CA ASN A 181 -3.37 16.70 -8.72
C ASN A 181 -3.85 16.47 -7.28
N ASP A 182 -4.04 15.22 -6.86
CA ASP A 182 -4.52 14.90 -5.52
C ASP A 182 -3.47 15.30 -4.48
N LEU A 183 -3.78 16.35 -3.71
CA LEU A 183 -2.91 16.87 -2.65
C LEU A 183 -2.52 15.78 -1.64
N LEU A 184 -3.41 14.81 -1.43
CA LEU A 184 -3.19 13.67 -0.54
C LEU A 184 -1.94 12.87 -0.89
N ILE A 185 -1.63 12.73 -2.19
CA ILE A 185 -0.48 11.95 -2.66
C ILE A 185 0.82 12.76 -2.66
N LYS A 186 0.74 14.09 -2.62
CA LYS A 186 1.93 14.95 -2.51
C LYS A 186 2.64 14.77 -1.18
N ASN A 187 1.87 14.53 -0.12
CA ASN A 187 2.35 14.29 1.25
C ASN A 187 2.72 12.81 1.48
N ASP A 188 3.44 12.24 0.52
CA ASP A 188 4.12 10.95 0.60
C ASP A 188 5.54 11.19 1.13
N ILE A 189 5.92 10.55 2.25
CA ILE A 189 7.24 10.78 2.87
C ILE A 189 8.41 10.36 1.95
N PHE A 190 8.17 9.48 0.97
CA PHE A 190 9.19 9.09 0.00
C PHE A 190 9.30 10.06 -1.19
N ASN A 191 8.34 10.97 -1.36
CA ASN A 191 8.41 12.00 -2.40
C ASN A 191 9.63 12.90 -2.17
N THR A 192 10.43 13.11 -3.23
CA THR A 192 11.65 13.94 -3.15
C THR A 192 11.36 15.42 -2.91
N HIS A 193 10.13 15.87 -3.19
CA HIS A 193 9.66 17.23 -2.93
C HIS A 193 8.98 17.39 -1.56
N PHE A 194 8.79 16.31 -0.81
CA PHE A 194 8.24 16.38 0.54
C PHE A 194 9.29 16.90 1.54
N SER A 195 8.87 17.68 2.53
CA SER A 195 9.84 18.30 3.47
C SER A 195 10.54 17.25 4.33
N LYS A 196 11.88 17.29 4.27
CA LYS A 196 12.73 16.48 5.14
C LYS A 196 12.65 16.90 6.61
N GLU A 197 12.33 18.16 6.93
CA GLU A 197 12.13 18.55 8.34
C GLU A 197 10.92 17.82 8.93
N ILE A 198 9.82 17.76 8.18
CA ILE A 198 8.60 17.08 8.60
C ILE A 198 8.83 15.58 8.76
N SER A 199 9.50 14.95 7.79
CA SER A 199 9.88 13.54 7.90
C SER A 199 10.78 13.26 9.10
N ARG A 200 11.70 14.17 9.44
CA ARG A 200 12.64 14.00 10.57
C ARG A 200 11.92 14.00 11.91
N GLU A 201 10.86 14.79 12.04
CA GLU A 201 10.12 14.92 13.29
C GLU A 201 9.19 13.72 13.54
N ILE A 202 8.62 13.14 12.48
CA ILE A 202 7.68 12.02 12.60
C ILE A 202 8.37 10.65 12.58
N LEU A 203 9.55 10.51 11.94
CA LEU A 203 10.21 9.21 11.76
C LEU A 203 11.31 8.99 12.81
N PRO A 204 11.55 7.73 13.22
CA PRO A 204 12.76 7.39 13.98
C PRO A 204 14.03 7.81 13.23
N SER A 205 15.01 8.37 13.93
CA SER A 205 16.23 8.93 13.30
C SER A 205 16.96 7.94 12.39
N TRP A 206 17.09 6.67 12.81
CA TRP A 206 17.73 5.64 11.99
C TRP A 206 16.98 5.39 10.66
N TYR A 207 15.65 5.47 10.67
CA TYR A 207 14.81 5.26 9.50
C TYR A 207 14.89 6.47 8.57
N PHE A 208 14.82 7.67 9.14
CA PHE A 208 14.97 8.94 8.42
C PHE A 208 16.31 9.00 7.69
N GLU A 209 17.42 8.79 8.39
CA GLU A 209 18.76 8.86 7.78
C GLU A 209 18.93 7.82 6.67
N LYS A 210 18.55 6.57 6.92
CA LYS A 210 18.73 5.49 5.93
C LYS A 210 17.86 5.66 4.69
N TYR A 211 16.55 5.82 4.86
CA TYR A 211 15.61 5.70 3.74
C TYR A 211 15.14 7.05 3.17
N ILE A 212 15.22 8.15 3.93
CA ILE A 212 14.79 9.47 3.46
C ILE A 212 15.98 10.31 2.99
N VAL A 213 17.07 10.34 3.76
CA VAL A 213 18.28 11.11 3.42
C VAL A 213 19.14 10.35 2.42
N ASN A 214 19.60 9.14 2.77
CA ASN A 214 20.56 8.38 1.97
C ASN A 214 19.91 7.61 0.82
N ARG A 215 18.59 7.40 0.87
CA ARG A 215 17.85 6.56 -0.11
C ARG A 215 18.46 5.16 -0.24
N ASP A 216 18.99 4.65 0.87
CA ASP A 216 19.62 3.32 0.95
C ASP A 216 18.55 2.25 1.18
N PHE A 217 17.89 1.88 0.07
CA PHE A 217 16.79 0.91 0.04
C PHE A 217 17.29 -0.54 0.03
N ASP A 218 16.60 -1.40 0.77
CA ASP A 218 16.94 -2.80 0.95
C ASP A 218 15.68 -3.70 0.87
N ASN A 219 15.78 -4.94 1.34
CA ASN A 219 14.64 -5.86 1.33
C ASN A 219 13.54 -5.50 2.37
N ASN A 220 13.84 -4.58 3.30
CA ASN A 220 12.91 -4.06 4.29
C ASN A 220 12.21 -2.78 3.81
N GLU A 221 12.78 -2.01 2.89
CA GLU A 221 12.12 -0.91 2.18
C GLU A 221 12.60 -0.87 0.75
N THR A 222 11.69 -1.10 -0.20
CA THR A 222 12.08 -1.49 -1.55
C THR A 222 11.98 -0.38 -2.58
N CYS A 223 11.68 0.85 -2.15
CA CYS A 223 11.39 2.02 -2.98
C CYS A 223 10.16 1.83 -3.90
N ARG A 224 9.34 0.82 -3.64
CA ARG A 224 8.06 0.60 -4.34
C ARG A 224 6.87 1.11 -3.53
N GLU A 225 7.12 1.51 -2.30
CA GLU A 225 6.14 1.97 -1.35
C GLU A 225 5.90 3.47 -1.49
N LYS A 226 4.66 3.88 -1.28
CA LYS A 226 4.27 5.20 -0.82
C LYS A 226 3.91 5.14 0.64
N ALA A 227 4.16 6.21 1.37
CA ALA A 227 3.73 6.35 2.75
C ALA A 227 3.06 7.71 2.93
N ILE A 228 1.73 7.69 2.81
CA ILE A 228 0.85 8.87 2.76
C ILE A 228 0.55 9.33 4.18
N LEU A 229 0.82 10.60 4.50
CA LEU A 229 0.43 11.18 5.78
C LEU A 229 -1.07 11.04 6.04
N PHE A 230 -1.42 10.77 7.30
CA PHE A 230 -2.77 10.64 7.84
C PHE A 230 -3.60 9.50 7.23
N GLY A 231 -3.78 9.44 5.91
CA GLY A 231 -4.55 8.38 5.28
C GLY A 231 -5.01 8.64 3.85
N VAL A 232 -5.77 7.67 3.34
CA VAL A 232 -6.46 7.69 2.05
C VAL A 232 -7.97 7.54 2.26
N PRO A 233 -8.80 8.47 1.75
CA PRO A 233 -10.24 8.43 1.95
C PRO A 233 -10.90 7.32 1.12
N VAL A 234 -12.08 6.87 1.56
CA VAL A 234 -12.88 5.84 0.85
C VAL A 234 -13.15 6.22 -0.59
N SER A 235 -13.30 7.51 -0.88
CA SER A 235 -13.56 8.04 -2.21
C SER A 235 -12.43 7.81 -3.22
N MET A 236 -11.25 7.38 -2.78
CA MET A 236 -10.14 6.95 -3.63
C MET A 236 -10.03 5.44 -3.78
N ILE A 237 -10.79 4.65 -3.01
CA ILE A 237 -10.79 3.19 -3.14
C ILE A 237 -11.68 2.84 -4.34
N GLU A 238 -11.07 2.33 -5.41
CA GLU A 238 -11.81 1.93 -6.61
C GLU A 238 -12.20 0.45 -6.61
N GLY A 239 -11.40 -0.39 -5.95
CA GLY A 239 -11.61 -1.82 -5.97
C GLY A 239 -11.05 -2.53 -4.75
N ILE A 240 -11.54 -3.75 -4.51
CA ILE A 240 -11.09 -4.60 -3.41
C ILE A 240 -10.74 -5.98 -3.95
N ILE A 241 -9.56 -6.47 -3.58
CA ILE A 241 -9.08 -7.82 -3.85
C ILE A 241 -9.44 -8.67 -2.62
N VAL A 242 -10.14 -9.78 -2.81
CA VAL A 242 -10.48 -10.72 -1.73
C VAL A 242 -9.64 -11.98 -1.82
N SER A 243 -9.31 -12.56 -0.66
CA SER A 243 -8.66 -13.87 -0.60
C SER A 243 -9.58 -15.01 -1.06
N ASP A 244 -8.98 -16.16 -1.40
CA ASP A 244 -9.74 -17.36 -1.79
C ASP A 244 -10.73 -17.76 -0.69
N LYS A 245 -10.31 -17.69 0.58
CA LYS A 245 -11.17 -17.99 1.73
C LYS A 245 -12.43 -17.11 1.77
N LEU A 246 -12.30 -15.81 1.55
CA LEU A 246 -13.45 -14.90 1.52
C LEU A 246 -14.32 -15.12 0.28
N LYS A 247 -13.70 -15.46 -0.85
CA LYS A 247 -14.40 -15.82 -2.09
C LYS A 247 -15.25 -17.08 -1.90
N GLU A 248 -14.66 -18.16 -1.40
CA GLU A 248 -15.32 -19.46 -1.16
C GLU A 248 -16.48 -19.34 -0.16
N ASN A 249 -16.27 -18.61 0.93
CA ASN A 249 -17.29 -18.36 1.94
C ASN A 249 -18.33 -17.31 1.52
N LYS A 250 -18.21 -16.75 0.30
CA LYS A 250 -19.06 -15.69 -0.24
C LYS A 250 -19.13 -14.43 0.63
N GLU A 251 -18.14 -14.18 1.47
CA GLU A 251 -18.08 -12.97 2.31
C GLU A 251 -17.88 -11.71 1.47
N TYR A 252 -17.37 -11.84 0.24
CA TYR A 252 -17.25 -10.73 -0.71
C TYR A 252 -18.59 -10.03 -1.01
N LEU A 253 -19.74 -10.72 -0.87
CA LEU A 253 -21.07 -10.10 -0.98
C LEU A 253 -21.36 -9.09 0.14
N LYS A 254 -20.94 -9.42 1.37
CA LYS A 254 -21.05 -8.48 2.50
C LYS A 254 -20.08 -7.32 2.34
N ILE A 255 -18.91 -7.57 1.76
CA ILE A 255 -17.93 -6.53 1.47
C ILE A 255 -18.47 -5.56 0.41
N SER A 256 -19.14 -6.03 -0.65
CA SER A 256 -19.75 -5.13 -1.63
C SER A 256 -20.86 -4.26 -1.03
N GLU A 257 -21.61 -4.74 -0.04
CA GLU A 257 -22.59 -3.92 0.68
C GLU A 257 -21.93 -2.79 1.47
N LEU A 258 -20.73 -3.03 2.02
CA LEU A 258 -19.95 -2.01 2.73
C LEU A 258 -19.30 -1.00 1.77
N PHE A 259 -18.92 -1.44 0.57
CA PHE A 259 -18.22 -0.62 -0.42
C PHE A 259 -19.01 -0.57 -1.75
N PRO A 260 -20.19 0.07 -1.78
CA PRO A 260 -21.12 -0.02 -2.92
C PRO A 260 -20.63 0.68 -4.19
N ASN A 261 -19.53 1.44 -4.12
CA ASN A 261 -18.94 2.14 -5.26
C ASN A 261 -17.64 1.46 -5.75
N CYS A 262 -17.26 0.32 -5.18
CA CYS A 262 -16.04 -0.38 -5.51
C CYS A 262 -16.36 -1.69 -6.21
N TYR A 263 -15.59 -2.04 -7.24
CA TYR A 263 -15.63 -3.41 -7.77
C TYR A 263 -14.90 -4.35 -6.80
N ILE A 264 -15.35 -5.60 -6.72
CA ILE A 264 -14.69 -6.65 -5.95
C ILE A 264 -14.11 -7.66 -6.93
N CYS A 265 -12.85 -8.04 -6.74
CA CYS A 265 -12.15 -9.01 -7.59
C CYS A 265 -11.43 -10.07 -6.77
N ASP A 266 -11.14 -11.21 -7.39
CA ASP A 266 -10.34 -12.27 -6.77
C ASP A 266 -8.83 -12.06 -6.99
N ARG A 267 -8.01 -12.93 -6.39
CA ARG A 267 -6.55 -12.89 -6.55
C ARG A 267 -6.06 -13.15 -7.98
N ASN A 268 -6.90 -13.68 -8.87
CA ASN A 268 -6.57 -13.83 -10.29
C ASN A 268 -6.91 -12.57 -11.08
N GLY A 269 -7.35 -11.50 -10.39
CA GLY A 269 -7.71 -10.23 -10.99
C GLY A 269 -9.04 -10.26 -11.74
N LEU A 270 -9.89 -11.27 -11.52
CA LEU A 270 -11.20 -11.36 -12.15
C LEU A 270 -12.26 -10.71 -11.29
N VAL A 271 -13.09 -9.86 -11.90
CA VAL A 271 -14.18 -9.17 -11.20
C VAL A 271 -15.26 -10.15 -10.78
N LEU A 272 -15.64 -10.11 -9.51
CA LEU A 272 -16.73 -10.86 -8.90
C LEU A 272 -18.00 -10.02 -8.80
N ILE A 273 -17.85 -8.72 -8.52
CA ILE A 273 -18.92 -7.72 -8.39
C ILE A 273 -18.42 -6.42 -9.00
N SER A 274 -19.26 -5.74 -9.77
CA SER A 274 -18.98 -4.40 -10.30
C SER A 274 -19.72 -3.31 -9.55
#